data_AF-A0A9D2ZRM1-F1
#
_entry.id   AF-A0A9D2ZRM1-F1
#
_cell.length_a   1.000
_cell.length_b   1.000
_cell.length_c   1.000
_cell.angle_alpha   90.00
_cell.angle_beta   90.00
_cell.angle_gamma   90.00
#
_symmetry.space_group_name_H-M   'P 1'
#
loop_
_entity.id
_entity.type
_entity.pdbx_description
1 polymer ?
#
loop_
_entity_poly.entity_id
_entity_poly.type
_entity_poly.pdbx_seq_one_letter_code
_entity_poly.pdbx_strand_id
1 'polypeptide(L)'
;MPTPRKNKRELNAAELIGTHNRLTFSPDLLREIATEIGYDEHPAFDGGALASTANFFDITDVIELLVRAKLADFRLLNTAAQAQEAQVASGVLKKIFAGDYMTREQVHNKLPSESVVLFKMGPPRLWGYAVRQRAPRRAAEIIPSSFHRDLTGPYTDAEEAWLGANVVDASNVEGLSTIVDDVPVDEDRYQRLRLGMSLSDSYDQVWSSARGHWRLSPETRYIIPSRYGWCPYVFRIADGGWRRDEFDGGADRFMATRGFYVDYENNRLIELGEPDPNNAWRPRLRVADQPPTERDMEVAGVLNGSVIALGAQQRNPVIRLRQRGRRLF
;
A
#
# COMPACT_ATOMS: atom_id res chain seq x y z
N MET A 1 2.71 -5.87 -43.34
CA MET A 1 3.46 -5.06 -42.37
C MET A 1 4.20 -6.00 -41.43
N PRO A 2 5.49 -5.77 -41.12
CA PRO A 2 6.22 -6.62 -40.18
C PRO A 2 5.81 -6.29 -38.74
N THR A 3 5.46 -7.32 -37.98
CA THR A 3 5.17 -7.25 -36.54
C THR A 3 6.44 -6.82 -35.77
N PRO A 4 6.34 -5.91 -34.78
CA PRO A 4 7.52 -5.52 -34.01
C PRO A 4 8.02 -6.70 -33.19
N ARG A 5 9.27 -7.12 -33.42
CA ARG A 5 9.98 -8.08 -32.57
C ARG A 5 10.15 -7.44 -31.18
N LYS A 6 9.38 -7.91 -30.20
CA LYS A 6 9.60 -7.62 -28.78
C LYS A 6 10.97 -8.17 -28.38
N ASN A 7 11.98 -7.30 -28.27
CA ASN A 7 13.27 -7.66 -27.66
C ASN A 7 13.02 -8.02 -26.19
N LYS A 8 13.09 -9.33 -25.87
CA LYS A 8 13.03 -9.81 -24.48
C LYS A 8 14.33 -9.41 -23.79
N ARG A 9 14.26 -8.42 -22.90
CA ARG A 9 15.36 -8.04 -22.00
C ARG A 9 15.47 -9.04 -20.86
N GLU A 10 16.68 -9.54 -20.59
CA GLU A 10 16.99 -10.37 -19.43
C GLU A 10 17.12 -9.50 -18.16
N LEU A 11 16.78 -10.08 -17.00
CA LEU A 11 16.94 -9.40 -15.72
C LEU A 11 18.42 -9.13 -15.45
N ASN A 12 18.75 -7.91 -15.06
CA ASN A 12 20.12 -7.51 -14.75
C ASN A 12 20.50 -7.90 -13.31
N ALA A 13 21.79 -7.82 -13.01
CA ALA A 13 22.32 -8.20 -11.70
C ALA A 13 21.70 -7.41 -10.53
N ALA A 14 21.23 -6.17 -10.74
CA ALA A 14 20.57 -5.39 -9.70
C ALA A 14 19.16 -5.91 -9.40
N GLU A 15 18.42 -6.33 -10.44
CA GLU A 15 17.13 -7.00 -10.33
C GLU A 15 17.28 -8.37 -9.63
N LEU A 16 18.39 -9.08 -9.86
CA LEU A 16 18.73 -10.34 -9.17
C LEU A 16 19.17 -10.12 -7.71
N ILE A 17 19.98 -9.11 -7.41
CA ILE A 17 20.45 -8.82 -6.03
C ILE A 17 19.33 -8.22 -5.16
N GLY A 18 18.39 -7.48 -5.76
CA GLY A 18 17.21 -6.95 -5.07
C GLY A 18 16.32 -8.04 -4.45
N THR A 19 16.41 -9.28 -4.92
CA THR A 19 15.70 -10.44 -4.37
C THR A 19 16.32 -10.99 -3.07
N HIS A 20 17.55 -10.57 -2.73
CA HIS A 20 18.34 -11.14 -1.63
C HIS A 20 18.56 -10.19 -0.45
N ASN A 21 18.20 -8.91 -0.55
CA ASN A 21 18.68 -7.91 0.42
C ASN A 21 17.72 -7.61 1.58
N ARG A 22 18.21 -7.85 2.79
CA ARG A 22 17.88 -7.05 3.99
C ARG A 22 18.96 -5.98 4.11
N LEU A 23 18.62 -4.72 3.85
CA LEU A 23 19.58 -3.62 3.91
C LEU A 23 20.22 -3.55 5.30
N THR A 24 21.56 -3.50 5.35
CA THR A 24 22.33 -3.30 6.59
C THR A 24 22.84 -1.86 6.59
N PHE A 25 22.46 -1.07 7.60
CA PHE A 25 22.87 0.34 7.75
C PHE A 25 23.92 0.48 8.85
N SER A 26 24.81 1.47 8.73
CA SER A 26 25.75 1.79 9.81
C SER A 26 24.99 2.37 11.01
N PRO A 27 25.39 2.05 12.26
CA PRO A 27 24.77 2.62 13.45
C PRO A 27 24.81 4.15 13.50
N ASP A 28 25.85 4.78 12.93
CA ASP A 28 25.99 6.24 12.94
C ASP A 28 24.95 6.91 12.04
N LEU A 29 24.68 6.35 10.85
CA LEU A 29 23.63 6.82 9.96
C LEU A 29 22.24 6.70 10.61
N LEU A 30 22.00 5.63 11.37
CA LEU A 30 20.75 5.46 12.13
C LEU A 30 20.58 6.55 13.21
N ARG A 31 21.67 6.95 13.88
CA ARG A 31 21.63 8.02 14.89
C ARG A 31 21.40 9.39 14.28
N GLU A 32 22.05 9.70 13.15
CA GLU A 32 21.83 10.95 12.43
C GLU A 32 20.36 11.06 11.98
N ILE A 33 19.81 9.98 11.41
CA ILE A 33 18.40 9.94 11.01
C ILE A 33 17.49 10.13 12.20
N ALA A 34 17.75 9.45 13.32
CA ALA A 34 16.98 9.61 14.56
C ALA A 34 17.05 11.05 15.11
N THR A 35 18.20 11.71 14.98
CA THR A 35 18.37 13.11 15.40
C THR A 35 17.50 14.07 14.60
N GLU A 36 17.49 13.92 13.27
CA GLU A 36 16.70 14.78 12.39
C GLU A 36 15.19 14.67 12.65
N ILE A 37 14.67 13.48 12.98
CA ILE A 37 13.25 13.29 13.35
C ILE A 37 12.94 13.62 14.82
N GLY A 38 13.88 14.20 15.58
CA GLY A 38 13.71 14.51 17.01
C GLY A 38 13.58 13.28 17.91
N TYR A 39 14.02 12.12 17.41
CA TYR A 39 13.93 10.83 18.11
C TYR A 39 15.14 10.59 19.03
N ASP A 40 16.21 11.37 18.90
CA ASP A 40 17.37 11.37 19.80
C ASP A 40 17.11 12.13 21.12
N GLU A 41 16.25 13.14 21.09
CA GLU A 41 15.77 13.89 22.27
C GLU A 41 14.87 13.04 23.18
N HIS A 42 14.55 11.84 22.74
CA HIS A 42 13.69 10.90 23.41
C HIS A 42 14.53 9.84 24.13
N PRO A 43 14.46 9.75 25.48
CA PRO A 43 15.26 8.79 26.22
C PRO A 43 14.91 7.37 25.74
N ALA A 44 15.89 6.46 25.65
CA ALA A 44 15.59 5.07 25.27
C ALA A 44 14.81 4.32 26.36
N PHE A 45 14.90 4.80 27.61
CA PHE A 45 14.26 4.22 28.78
C PHE A 45 13.63 5.31 29.66
N ASP A 46 12.42 5.07 30.13
CA ASP A 46 11.74 5.86 31.15
C ASP A 46 11.60 5.00 32.42
N GLY A 47 12.29 5.38 33.49
CA GLY A 47 12.24 4.66 34.77
C GLY A 47 12.69 3.19 34.72
N GLY A 48 13.53 2.80 33.74
CA GLY A 48 14.00 1.42 33.56
C GLY A 48 13.15 0.54 32.63
N ALA A 49 12.04 1.07 32.11
CA ALA A 49 11.27 0.49 31.00
C ALA A 49 11.60 1.21 29.68
N LEU A 50 11.40 0.60 28.51
CA LEU A 50 11.56 1.29 27.22
C LEU A 50 10.69 2.55 27.19
N ALA A 51 11.26 3.73 26.85
CA ALA A 51 10.50 4.97 26.88
C ALA A 51 9.42 5.04 25.80
N SER A 52 8.37 5.83 26.06
CA SER A 52 7.14 5.89 25.26
C SER A 52 7.28 6.61 23.91
N THR A 53 8.37 7.33 23.68
CA THR A 53 8.60 8.17 22.50
C THR A 53 9.20 7.41 21.31
N ALA A 54 9.70 6.20 21.56
CA ALA A 54 9.97 5.20 20.52
C ALA A 54 8.70 4.69 19.79
N ASN A 55 7.52 5.26 20.09
CA ASN A 55 6.21 4.77 19.64
C ASN A 55 5.56 5.60 18.52
N PHE A 56 6.26 6.51 17.84
CA PHE A 56 5.62 7.34 16.82
C PHE A 56 5.83 6.84 15.38
N PHE A 57 7.07 6.56 14.96
CA PHE A 57 7.39 6.07 13.62
C PHE A 57 8.37 4.89 13.65
N ASP A 58 8.22 3.98 12.68
CA ASP A 58 9.19 2.90 12.46
C ASP A 58 10.44 3.48 11.79
N ILE A 59 11.61 3.31 12.41
CA ILE A 59 12.86 3.84 11.88
C ILE A 59 13.18 3.30 10.48
N THR A 60 12.75 2.07 10.17
CA THR A 60 12.91 1.47 8.84
C THR A 60 12.10 2.22 7.79
N ASP A 61 10.88 2.63 8.13
CA ASP A 61 10.00 3.42 7.28
C ASP A 61 10.61 4.80 6.98
N VAL A 62 11.21 5.43 8.00
CA VAL A 62 11.91 6.73 7.86
C VAL A 62 13.16 6.62 6.99
N ILE A 63 13.96 5.57 7.16
CA ILE A 63 15.14 5.32 6.32
C ILE A 63 14.72 5.07 4.87
N GLU A 64 13.69 4.26 4.64
CA GLU A 64 13.20 4.01 3.29
C GLU A 64 12.70 5.32 2.65
N LEU A 65 11.98 6.16 3.39
CA LEU A 65 11.59 7.50 2.94
C LEU A 65 12.78 8.39 2.57
N LEU A 66 13.82 8.44 3.40
CA LEU A 66 15.03 9.24 3.14
C LEU A 66 15.76 8.77 1.89
N VAL A 67 15.94 7.45 1.78
CA VAL A 67 16.53 6.83 0.59
C VAL A 67 15.69 7.15 -0.65
N ARG A 68 14.36 7.05 -0.58
CA ARG A 68 13.45 7.39 -1.69
C ARG A 68 13.54 8.86 -2.09
N ALA A 69 13.58 9.77 -1.11
CA ALA A 69 13.70 11.20 -1.37
C ALA A 69 15.03 11.57 -2.04
N LYS A 70 16.13 10.89 -1.68
CA LYS A 70 17.48 11.18 -2.21
C LYS A 70 17.85 10.41 -3.47
N LEU A 71 17.26 9.23 -3.70
CA LEU A 71 17.56 8.38 -4.85
C LEU A 71 17.41 9.10 -6.20
N ALA A 72 16.48 10.06 -6.30
CA ALA A 72 16.29 10.84 -7.51
C ALA A 72 17.51 11.71 -7.85
N ASP A 73 18.23 12.22 -6.85
CA ASP A 73 19.39 13.11 -7.04
C ASP A 73 20.61 12.37 -7.62
N PHE A 74 20.70 11.06 -7.40
CA PHE A 74 21.82 10.22 -7.85
C PHE A 74 21.59 9.55 -9.21
N ARG A 75 20.38 9.66 -9.77
CA ARG A 75 20.03 9.03 -11.05
C ARG A 75 20.30 9.99 -12.21
N LEU A 76 21.01 9.50 -13.22
CA LEU A 76 21.28 10.22 -14.48
C LEU A 76 19.99 10.62 -15.21
N LEU A 77 18.95 9.77 -15.13
CA LEU A 77 17.61 10.01 -15.68
C LEU A 77 16.56 9.44 -14.73
N ASN A 78 15.51 10.21 -14.44
CA ASN A 78 14.35 9.77 -13.66
C ASN A 78 13.11 9.70 -14.57
N THR A 79 12.28 8.67 -14.40
CA THR A 79 10.93 8.67 -14.96
C THR A 79 10.03 9.65 -14.19
N ALA A 80 8.91 10.08 -14.78
CA ALA A 80 7.95 10.97 -14.11
C ALA A 80 7.44 10.39 -12.77
N ALA A 81 7.12 9.09 -12.75
CA ALA A 81 6.69 8.39 -11.53
C ALA A 81 7.80 8.36 -10.45
N GLN A 82 9.06 8.18 -10.85
CA GLN A 82 10.19 8.20 -9.91
C GLN A 82 10.44 9.60 -9.33
N ALA A 83 10.33 10.64 -10.16
CA ALA A 83 10.43 12.02 -9.69
C ALA A 83 9.28 12.35 -8.73
N GLN A 84 8.06 11.91 -9.04
CA GLN A 84 6.90 12.08 -8.16
C GLN A 84 7.07 11.31 -6.84
N GLU A 85 7.54 10.06 -6.87
CA GLU A 85 7.78 9.27 -5.64
C GLU A 85 8.80 9.98 -4.74
N ALA A 86 9.88 10.54 -5.30
CA ALA A 86 10.88 11.30 -4.54
C ALA A 86 10.32 12.62 -3.98
N GLN A 87 9.52 13.34 -4.77
CA GLN A 87 8.87 14.58 -4.33
C GLN A 87 7.91 14.32 -3.16
N VAL A 88 7.07 13.28 -3.27
CA VAL A 88 6.15 12.89 -2.20
C VAL A 88 6.91 12.41 -0.98
N ALA A 89 7.96 11.58 -1.14
CA ALA A 89 8.81 11.15 -0.03
C ALA A 89 9.41 12.35 0.72
N SER A 90 9.94 13.33 0.00
CA SER A 90 10.46 14.58 0.58
C SER A 90 9.37 15.37 1.31
N GLY A 91 8.16 15.46 0.73
CA GLY A 91 7.02 16.11 1.37
C GLY A 91 6.59 15.43 2.66
N VAL A 92 6.52 14.10 2.69
CA VAL A 92 6.19 13.32 3.89
C VAL A 92 7.26 13.50 4.97
N LEU A 93 8.54 13.45 4.59
CA LEU A 93 9.64 13.71 5.54
C LEU A 93 9.57 15.11 6.14
N LYS A 94 9.32 16.14 5.31
CA LYS A 94 9.15 17.51 5.81
C LYS A 94 8.02 17.62 6.82
N LYS A 95 6.89 16.93 6.60
CA LYS A 95 5.79 16.88 7.56
C LYS A 95 6.20 16.21 8.87
N ILE A 96 6.92 15.08 8.79
CA ILE A 96 7.43 14.38 9.97
C ILE A 96 8.38 15.29 10.77
N PHE A 97 9.38 15.88 10.11
CA PHE A 97 10.37 16.77 10.75
C PHE A 97 9.74 18.03 11.32
N ALA A 98 8.69 18.57 10.70
CA ALA A 98 7.98 19.74 11.20
C ALA A 98 6.97 19.43 12.33
N GLY A 99 6.80 18.16 12.70
CA GLY A 99 5.76 17.76 13.67
C GLY A 99 4.33 17.81 13.11
N ASP A 100 4.16 17.95 11.79
CA ASP A 100 2.86 17.97 11.10
C ASP A 100 2.35 16.53 10.86
N TYR A 101 2.10 15.84 11.96
CA TYR A 101 1.50 14.51 11.99
C TYR A 101 0.55 14.36 13.16
N MET A 102 -0.32 13.35 13.10
CA MET A 102 -1.26 13.04 14.19
C MET A 102 -0.98 11.68 14.80
N THR A 103 -1.18 11.55 16.10
CA THR A 103 -1.23 10.24 16.76
C THR A 103 -2.54 9.52 16.44
N ARG A 104 -2.57 8.20 16.60
CA ARG A 104 -3.80 7.41 16.44
C ARG A 104 -4.95 7.89 17.34
N GLU A 105 -4.63 8.35 18.54
CA GLU A 105 -5.62 8.89 19.48
C GLU A 105 -6.18 10.23 19.00
N GLN A 106 -5.33 11.14 18.52
CA GLN A 106 -5.76 12.41 17.94
C GLN A 106 -6.67 12.18 16.73
N VAL A 107 -6.30 11.25 15.85
CA VAL A 107 -7.15 10.84 14.72
C VAL A 107 -8.49 10.27 15.22
N HIS A 108 -8.47 9.37 16.20
CA HIS A 108 -9.67 8.78 16.78
C HIS A 108 -10.66 9.83 17.31
N ASN A 109 -10.15 10.88 17.95
CA ASN A 109 -10.94 11.95 18.55
C ASN A 109 -11.51 12.92 17.51
N LYS A 110 -10.81 13.12 16.39
CA LYS A 110 -11.28 13.98 15.29
C LYS A 110 -12.26 13.29 14.34
N LEU A 111 -12.19 11.96 14.22
CA LEU A 111 -13.07 11.21 13.32
C LEU A 111 -14.52 11.15 13.83
N PRO A 112 -15.52 11.23 12.93
CA PRO A 112 -16.91 11.02 13.29
C PRO A 112 -17.17 9.60 13.81
N SER A 113 -18.38 9.30 14.29
CA SER A 113 -18.75 7.97 14.80
C SER A 113 -18.98 6.95 13.67
N GLU A 114 -17.92 6.67 12.91
CA GLU A 114 -17.90 5.75 11.78
C GLU A 114 -16.83 4.67 11.96
N SER A 115 -17.01 3.52 11.32
CA SER A 115 -15.98 2.48 11.32
C SER A 115 -14.95 2.78 10.24
N VAL A 116 -13.75 3.20 10.67
CA VAL A 116 -12.64 3.64 9.81
C VAL A 116 -11.42 2.77 10.09
N VAL A 117 -10.90 2.13 9.04
CA VAL A 117 -9.77 1.21 9.11
C VAL A 117 -8.64 1.71 8.23
N LEU A 118 -7.42 1.71 8.76
CA LEU A 118 -6.19 1.96 8.03
C LEU A 118 -5.51 0.66 7.64
N PHE A 119 -5.05 0.59 6.40
CA PHE A 119 -4.20 -0.49 5.91
C PHE A 119 -2.75 -0.01 5.84
N LYS A 120 -1.85 -0.63 6.60
CA LYS A 120 -0.40 -0.40 6.50
C LYS A 120 0.10 -1.15 5.27
N MET A 121 0.30 -0.41 4.18
CA MET A 121 0.74 -0.90 2.88
C MET A 121 2.27 -0.99 2.84
N GLY A 122 2.77 -2.16 2.45
CA GLY A 122 4.19 -2.33 2.13
C GLY A 122 4.56 -1.77 0.75
N PRO A 123 5.82 -1.95 0.33
CA PRO A 123 6.24 -1.61 -1.03
C PRO A 123 5.41 -2.37 -2.07
N PRO A 124 5.22 -1.81 -3.28
CA PRO A 124 4.51 -2.49 -4.35
C PRO A 124 5.13 -3.85 -4.68
N ARG A 125 4.31 -4.89 -4.74
CA ARG A 125 4.71 -6.24 -5.15
C ARG A 125 3.63 -6.86 -6.01
N LEU A 126 4.01 -7.58 -7.06
CA LEU A 126 3.02 -8.29 -7.85
C LEU A 126 2.40 -9.41 -7.02
N TRP A 127 1.09 -9.62 -7.21
CA TRP A 127 0.41 -10.78 -6.67
C TRP A 127 0.77 -12.01 -7.50
N GLY A 128 1.08 -13.13 -6.86
CA GLY A 128 1.80 -14.23 -7.51
C GLY A 128 1.23 -14.74 -8.84
N TYR A 129 -0.10 -14.85 -8.97
CA TYR A 129 -0.78 -15.29 -10.20
C TYR A 129 -0.56 -14.34 -11.39
N ALA A 130 -0.52 -13.02 -11.17
CA ALA A 130 -0.23 -12.02 -12.19
C ALA A 130 1.13 -12.22 -12.87
N VAL A 131 2.05 -12.88 -12.17
CA VAL A 131 3.42 -13.10 -12.62
C VAL A 131 3.55 -14.34 -13.51
N ARG A 132 2.64 -15.33 -13.43
CA ARG A 132 2.62 -16.47 -14.38
C ARG A 132 2.46 -16.03 -15.83
N GLN A 133 1.69 -14.97 -16.08
CA GLN A 133 1.50 -14.40 -17.40
C GLN A 133 2.75 -13.67 -17.94
N ARG A 134 3.79 -13.52 -17.12
CA ARG A 134 4.91 -12.58 -17.31
C ARG A 134 6.27 -13.15 -16.90
N ALA A 135 6.38 -14.47 -16.73
CA ALA A 135 7.61 -15.11 -16.30
C ALA A 135 8.78 -14.72 -17.23
N PRO A 136 9.93 -14.30 -16.68
CA PRO A 136 11.18 -14.27 -17.44
C PRO A 136 11.45 -15.66 -18.03
N ARG A 137 12.11 -15.73 -19.20
CA ARG A 137 12.65 -17.00 -19.68
C ARG A 137 13.56 -17.56 -18.58
N ARG A 138 13.37 -18.83 -18.21
CA ARG A 138 14.16 -19.57 -17.20
C ARG A 138 13.82 -19.27 -15.73
N ALA A 139 12.71 -18.60 -15.40
CA ALA A 139 12.28 -18.43 -14.00
C ALA A 139 12.18 -19.77 -13.24
N ALA A 140 11.72 -20.82 -13.91
CA ALA A 140 11.67 -22.18 -13.39
C ALA A 140 13.03 -22.76 -12.94
N GLU A 141 14.15 -22.19 -13.36
CA GLU A 141 15.50 -22.68 -13.01
C GLU A 141 16.05 -22.04 -11.73
N ILE A 142 15.46 -20.94 -11.27
CA ILE A 142 15.91 -20.16 -10.10
C ILE A 142 14.90 -20.19 -8.95
N ILE A 143 13.68 -20.68 -9.21
CA ILE A 143 12.67 -20.89 -8.18
C ILE A 143 13.12 -22.06 -7.29
N PRO A 144 13.30 -21.86 -5.97
CA PRO A 144 13.60 -22.93 -5.04
C PRO A 144 12.54 -24.03 -5.11
N SER A 145 12.95 -25.29 -4.98
CA SER A 145 12.03 -26.45 -4.95
C SER A 145 10.98 -26.36 -3.85
N SER A 146 11.23 -25.53 -2.82
CA SER A 146 10.23 -25.04 -1.88
C SER A 146 10.49 -23.56 -1.56
N PHE A 147 9.49 -22.72 -1.80
CA PHE A 147 9.44 -21.36 -1.27
C PHE A 147 8.46 -21.33 -0.09
N HIS A 148 8.69 -20.45 0.89
CA HIS A 148 7.79 -20.33 2.03
C HIS A 148 6.35 -20.15 1.53
N ARG A 149 5.39 -20.91 2.07
CA ARG A 149 3.97 -20.69 1.79
C ARG A 149 3.70 -19.21 2.00
N ASP A 150 3.24 -18.53 0.96
CA ASP A 150 2.90 -17.12 1.06
C ASP A 150 1.94 -16.92 2.24
N LEU A 151 2.18 -15.89 3.04
CA LEU A 151 1.34 -15.53 4.18
C LEU A 151 -0.10 -15.19 3.74
N THR A 152 -0.30 -15.04 2.44
CA THR A 152 -1.56 -14.68 1.81
C THR A 152 -2.55 -15.85 1.69
N GLY A 153 -2.10 -17.11 1.80
CA GLY A 153 -2.97 -18.30 1.90
C GLY A 153 -2.77 -19.33 0.77
N PRO A 154 -3.63 -20.36 0.66
CA PRO A 154 -3.54 -21.43 -0.36
C PRO A 154 -3.85 -20.97 -1.81
N TYR A 155 -4.07 -19.68 -2.03
CA TYR A 155 -4.53 -19.10 -3.29
C TYR A 155 -3.39 -18.80 -4.28
N THR A 156 -2.16 -19.11 -3.89
CA THR A 156 -0.97 -19.02 -4.73
C THR A 156 -0.11 -20.25 -4.55
N ASP A 157 0.44 -20.81 -5.63
CA ASP A 157 1.46 -21.85 -5.52
C ASP A 157 2.84 -21.27 -5.16
N ALA A 158 3.82 -22.15 -4.92
CA ALA A 158 5.16 -21.72 -4.50
C ALA A 158 5.90 -20.90 -5.58
N GLU A 159 5.60 -21.14 -6.86
CA GLU A 159 6.16 -20.40 -7.99
C GLU A 159 5.59 -18.97 -8.01
N GLU A 160 4.28 -18.84 -7.89
CA GLU A 160 3.56 -17.57 -7.80
C GLU A 160 4.02 -16.75 -6.59
N ALA A 161 4.15 -17.38 -5.43
CA ALA A 161 4.64 -16.74 -4.21
C ALA A 161 6.07 -16.21 -4.37
N TRP A 162 6.97 -17.03 -4.95
CA TRP A 162 8.35 -16.62 -5.21
C TRP A 162 8.39 -15.46 -6.21
N LEU A 163 7.64 -15.57 -7.29
CA LEU A 163 7.60 -14.55 -8.34
C LEU A 163 7.02 -13.22 -7.85
N GLY A 164 5.94 -13.24 -7.05
CA GLY A 164 5.36 -12.04 -6.45
C GLY A 164 6.29 -11.37 -5.43
N ALA A 165 7.05 -12.16 -4.67
CA ALA A 165 8.03 -11.64 -3.72
C ALA A 165 9.26 -11.01 -4.40
N ASN A 166 9.62 -11.47 -5.60
CA ASN A 166 10.91 -11.19 -6.24
C ASN A 166 10.81 -10.33 -7.53
N VAL A 167 9.61 -10.03 -8.04
CA VAL A 167 9.39 -9.02 -9.08
C VAL A 167 8.98 -7.70 -8.43
N VAL A 168 9.95 -6.80 -8.24
CA VAL A 168 9.86 -5.70 -7.25
C VAL A 168 9.43 -4.35 -7.82
N ASP A 169 9.23 -4.18 -9.14
CA ASP A 169 8.97 -2.84 -9.68
C ASP A 169 7.62 -2.70 -10.38
N ALA A 170 6.60 -2.37 -9.59
CA ALA A 170 5.29 -2.06 -10.12
C ALA A 170 5.17 -0.66 -10.75
N SER A 171 6.20 0.19 -10.64
CA SER A 171 6.18 1.50 -11.31
C SER A 171 6.26 1.37 -12.84
N ASN A 172 6.61 0.18 -13.35
CA ASN A 172 6.62 -0.17 -14.76
C ASN A 172 5.47 -1.09 -15.18
N VAL A 173 4.38 -1.19 -14.40
CA VAL A 173 3.22 -2.07 -14.70
C VAL A 173 2.66 -1.84 -16.10
N GLU A 174 2.66 -0.61 -16.60
CA GLU A 174 2.20 -0.31 -17.97
C GLU A 174 3.09 -0.96 -19.04
N GLY A 175 4.39 -1.08 -18.79
CA GLY A 175 5.34 -1.79 -19.66
C GLY A 175 5.19 -3.32 -19.62
N LEU A 176 4.43 -3.86 -18.67
CA LEU A 176 4.21 -5.30 -18.51
C LEU A 176 3.09 -5.86 -19.42
N SER A 177 2.48 -5.03 -20.28
CA SER A 177 1.47 -5.44 -21.28
C SER A 177 0.41 -6.35 -20.66
N THR A 178 -0.20 -5.86 -19.59
CA THR A 178 -1.01 -6.65 -18.65
C THR A 178 -2.36 -7.12 -19.16
N ILE A 179 -2.69 -6.81 -20.42
CA ILE A 179 -3.97 -7.13 -21.03
C ILE A 179 -4.13 -8.65 -21.09
N VAL A 180 -5.24 -9.13 -20.56
CA VAL A 180 -5.66 -10.52 -20.63
C VAL A 180 -7.03 -10.47 -21.28
N ASP A 181 -7.16 -11.09 -22.44
CA ASP A 181 -8.48 -11.22 -23.06
C ASP A 181 -9.33 -12.17 -22.20
N ASP A 182 -10.62 -11.85 -22.04
CA ASP A 182 -11.60 -12.67 -21.33
C ASP A 182 -11.30 -12.94 -19.84
N VAL A 183 -10.82 -11.93 -19.09
CA VAL A 183 -10.65 -12.04 -17.63
C VAL A 183 -11.98 -12.41 -16.96
N PRO A 184 -12.08 -13.57 -16.28
CA PRO A 184 -13.24 -13.92 -15.48
C PRO A 184 -13.39 -12.95 -14.31
N VAL A 185 -14.33 -12.00 -14.42
CA VAL A 185 -14.55 -10.94 -13.40
C VAL A 185 -15.05 -11.54 -12.09
N ASP A 186 -15.66 -12.71 -12.15
CA ASP A 186 -16.20 -13.49 -11.04
C ASP A 186 -15.16 -14.24 -10.23
N GLU A 187 -13.95 -14.47 -10.77
CA GLU A 187 -12.92 -15.15 -9.99
C GLU A 187 -11.94 -14.19 -9.31
N ASP A 188 -11.81 -14.39 -8.01
CA ASP A 188 -11.05 -13.56 -7.10
C ASP A 188 -9.58 -13.33 -7.50
N ARG A 189 -8.95 -14.39 -8.04
CA ARG A 189 -7.56 -14.36 -8.52
C ARG A 189 -7.30 -13.32 -9.62
N TYR A 190 -8.35 -12.84 -10.30
CA TYR A 190 -8.23 -11.85 -11.36
C TYR A 190 -8.53 -10.42 -10.94
N GLN A 191 -9.05 -10.22 -9.73
CA GLN A 191 -9.46 -8.90 -9.26
C GLN A 191 -8.30 -8.12 -8.61
N ARG A 192 -7.12 -8.73 -8.42
CA ARG A 192 -5.95 -8.10 -7.77
C ARG A 192 -4.62 -8.52 -8.41
N LEU A 193 -3.94 -7.57 -9.05
CA LEU A 193 -2.63 -7.79 -9.68
C LEU A 193 -1.45 -7.48 -8.76
N ARG A 194 -1.66 -6.66 -7.73
CA ARG A 194 -0.59 -6.06 -6.96
C ARG A 194 -0.98 -5.82 -5.49
N LEU A 195 -0.04 -6.06 -4.59
CA LEU A 195 -0.07 -5.66 -3.19
C LEU A 195 0.76 -4.39 -2.96
N GLY A 196 0.52 -3.72 -1.83
CA GLY A 196 1.32 -2.57 -1.44
C GLY A 196 1.01 -1.31 -2.25
N MET A 197 1.81 -0.28 -2.04
CA MET A 197 1.57 1.06 -2.61
C MET A 197 2.90 1.78 -2.85
N SER A 198 3.05 2.45 -3.99
CA SER A 198 4.10 3.43 -4.30
C SER A 198 3.64 4.78 -3.80
N LEU A 199 4.56 5.70 -3.47
CA LEU A 199 4.15 7.07 -3.15
C LEU A 199 3.65 7.86 -4.37
N SER A 200 3.92 7.35 -5.57
CA SER A 200 3.49 7.93 -6.85
C SER A 200 2.21 7.31 -7.40
N ASP A 201 1.62 6.32 -6.73
CA ASP A 201 0.44 5.64 -7.28
C ASP A 201 -0.78 6.55 -7.26
N SER A 202 -1.61 6.44 -8.29
CA SER A 202 -2.92 7.06 -8.33
C SER A 202 -3.95 6.29 -7.51
N TYR A 203 -5.07 6.95 -7.17
CA TYR A 203 -6.12 6.38 -6.31
C TYR A 203 -6.69 5.05 -6.82
N ASP A 204 -6.78 4.85 -8.13
CA ASP A 204 -7.28 3.63 -8.77
C ASP A 204 -6.27 2.47 -8.61
N GLN A 205 -4.98 2.75 -8.72
CA GLN A 205 -3.91 1.78 -8.44
C GLN A 205 -3.90 1.39 -6.96
N VAL A 206 -4.04 2.37 -6.07
CA VAL A 206 -4.09 2.13 -4.62
C VAL A 206 -5.34 1.34 -4.24
N TRP A 207 -6.51 1.69 -4.77
CA TRP A 207 -7.75 0.94 -4.56
C TRP A 207 -7.59 -0.53 -4.94
N SER A 208 -7.07 -0.82 -6.13
CA SER A 208 -6.85 -2.18 -6.59
C SER A 208 -5.91 -2.96 -5.68
N SER A 209 -4.90 -2.30 -5.11
CA SER A 209 -4.03 -2.91 -4.10
C SER A 209 -4.68 -3.02 -2.72
N ALA A 210 -5.60 -2.13 -2.35
CA ALA A 210 -6.21 -2.06 -1.04
C ALA A 210 -7.48 -2.92 -0.90
N ARG A 211 -8.17 -3.28 -1.98
CA ARG A 211 -9.47 -3.95 -1.93
C ARG A 211 -9.46 -5.44 -1.54
N GLY A 212 -8.32 -5.99 -1.10
CA GLY A 212 -8.10 -7.43 -0.87
C GLY A 212 -8.80 -8.05 0.35
N HIS A 213 -8.43 -9.28 0.70
CA HIS A 213 -9.04 -10.09 1.78
C HIS A 213 -8.50 -9.70 3.16
N TRP A 214 -9.19 -8.80 3.83
CA TRP A 214 -8.78 -8.32 5.13
C TRP A 214 -9.64 -8.92 6.25
N ARG A 215 -9.01 -9.17 7.39
CA ARG A 215 -9.73 -9.45 8.63
C ARG A 215 -10.21 -8.13 9.24
N LEU A 216 -11.43 -7.74 8.90
CA LEU A 216 -12.10 -6.53 9.38
C LEU A 216 -13.58 -6.82 9.63
N SER A 217 -14.30 -5.88 10.25
CA SER A 217 -15.76 -6.03 10.42
C SER A 217 -16.49 -5.57 9.15
N PRO A 218 -17.55 -6.27 8.72
CA PRO A 218 -18.28 -5.93 7.51
C PRO A 218 -18.97 -4.54 7.57
N GLU A 219 -19.08 -3.96 8.76
CA GLU A 219 -19.59 -2.59 8.98
C GLU A 219 -18.52 -1.52 8.74
N THR A 220 -17.29 -1.89 8.34
CA THR A 220 -16.24 -0.93 8.00
C THR A 220 -16.68 -0.10 6.80
N ARG A 221 -16.88 1.21 7.04
CA ARG A 221 -17.38 2.13 6.01
C ARG A 221 -16.26 2.78 5.22
N TYR A 222 -15.10 2.99 5.85
CA TYR A 222 -13.95 3.65 5.22
C TYR A 222 -12.68 2.82 5.36
N ILE A 223 -11.94 2.72 4.25
CA ILE A 223 -10.60 2.13 4.21
C ILE A 223 -9.57 3.20 3.82
N ILE A 224 -8.44 3.19 4.51
CA ILE A 224 -7.40 4.22 4.41
C ILE A 224 -6.06 3.53 4.15
N PRO A 225 -5.66 3.35 2.89
CA PRO A 225 -4.35 2.79 2.58
C PRO A 225 -3.26 3.80 2.95
N SER A 226 -2.23 3.32 3.64
CA SER A 226 -1.16 4.18 4.15
C SER A 226 0.19 3.52 3.95
N ARG A 227 1.20 4.29 3.51
CA ARG A 227 2.60 3.88 3.46
C ARG A 227 3.42 4.87 4.28
N TYR A 228 4.24 4.36 5.20
CA TYR A 228 5.00 5.16 6.17
C TYR A 228 4.12 6.07 7.07
N GLY A 229 2.84 5.74 7.22
CA GLY A 229 1.86 6.58 7.94
C GLY A 229 1.20 7.66 7.08
N TRP A 230 1.67 7.90 5.86
CA TRP A 230 1.05 8.84 4.92
C TRP A 230 -0.20 8.23 4.28
N CYS A 231 -1.31 8.96 4.36
CA CYS A 231 -2.64 8.54 3.91
C CYS A 231 -3.08 9.34 2.67
N PRO A 232 -2.72 8.94 1.44
CA PRO A 232 -3.02 9.73 0.25
C PRO A 232 -4.51 9.78 -0.10
N TYR A 233 -5.25 8.72 0.22
CA TYR A 233 -6.61 8.52 -0.30
C TYR A 233 -7.55 7.99 0.77
N VAL A 234 -8.79 8.46 0.73
CA VAL A 234 -9.90 7.98 1.55
C VAL A 234 -10.89 7.27 0.65
N PHE A 235 -11.13 5.99 0.91
CA PHE A 235 -12.12 5.22 0.18
C PHE A 235 -13.33 4.90 1.05
N ARG A 236 -14.52 5.21 0.54
CA ARG A 236 -15.79 4.81 1.12
C ARG A 236 -16.26 3.53 0.46
N ILE A 237 -16.59 2.53 1.25
CA ILE A 237 -17.15 1.27 0.75
C ILE A 237 -18.65 1.48 0.49
N ALA A 238 -19.13 1.02 -0.66
CA ALA A 238 -20.56 1.08 -0.99
C ALA A 238 -21.39 0.19 -0.04
N ASP A 239 -22.69 0.45 0.07
CA ASP A 239 -23.58 -0.45 0.82
C ASP A 239 -23.64 -1.82 0.14
N GLY A 240 -23.42 -2.89 0.90
CA GLY A 240 -23.22 -4.23 0.35
C GLY A 240 -21.95 -4.39 -0.50
N GLY A 241 -21.01 -3.45 -0.41
CA GLY A 241 -19.74 -3.46 -1.15
C GLY A 241 -18.69 -4.42 -0.58
N TRP A 242 -19.01 -5.13 0.51
CA TRP A 242 -18.16 -6.17 1.08
C TRP A 242 -18.63 -7.55 0.61
N ARG A 243 -17.74 -8.31 -0.02
CA ARG A 243 -17.89 -9.75 -0.20
C ARG A 243 -17.24 -10.46 0.99
N ARG A 244 -17.96 -11.38 1.61
CA ARG A 244 -17.42 -12.27 2.64
C ARG A 244 -16.82 -13.49 1.95
N ASP A 245 -15.56 -13.76 2.25
CA ASP A 245 -14.84 -14.92 1.75
C ASP A 245 -14.52 -15.83 2.94
N GLU A 246 -14.98 -17.08 2.86
CA GLU A 246 -14.70 -18.12 3.85
C GLU A 246 -13.38 -18.81 3.50
N PHE A 247 -12.51 -18.97 4.50
CA PHE A 247 -11.21 -19.62 4.37
C PHE A 247 -11.22 -20.84 5.27
N ASP A 248 -10.96 -22.04 4.73
CA ASP A 248 -11.04 -23.30 5.46
C ASP A 248 -10.32 -23.24 6.83
N GLY A 249 -11.10 -23.34 7.91
CA GLY A 249 -10.61 -23.33 9.30
C GLY A 249 -10.14 -21.97 9.84
N GLY A 250 -10.35 -20.87 9.10
CA GLY A 250 -9.93 -19.52 9.47
C GLY A 250 -11.10 -18.55 9.77
N ALA A 251 -10.78 -17.42 10.41
CA ALA A 251 -11.70 -16.30 10.54
C ALA A 251 -11.99 -15.67 9.16
N ASP A 252 -13.25 -15.26 8.96
CA ASP A 252 -13.74 -14.59 7.76
C ASP A 252 -12.81 -13.47 7.30
N ARG A 253 -12.66 -13.34 5.99
CA ARG A 253 -12.00 -12.18 5.38
C ARG A 253 -12.97 -11.51 4.44
N PHE A 254 -12.81 -10.20 4.30
CA PHE A 254 -13.71 -9.38 3.52
C PHE A 254 -12.93 -8.70 2.40
N MET A 255 -13.51 -8.73 1.21
CA MET A 255 -13.00 -8.06 0.01
C MET A 255 -13.93 -6.92 -0.37
N ALA A 256 -13.37 -5.75 -0.65
CA ALA A 256 -14.15 -4.60 -1.12
C ALA A 256 -14.40 -4.74 -2.63
N THR A 257 -15.62 -5.08 -3.03
CA THR A 257 -15.97 -5.24 -4.45
C THR A 257 -16.35 -3.93 -5.12
N ARG A 258 -16.90 -2.98 -4.36
CA ARG A 258 -17.32 -1.66 -4.84
C ARG A 258 -17.11 -0.59 -3.78
N GLY A 259 -16.72 0.59 -4.24
CA GLY A 259 -16.55 1.75 -3.38
C GLY A 259 -16.40 3.04 -4.16
N PHE A 260 -16.04 4.08 -3.43
CA PHE A 260 -15.84 5.42 -3.94
C PHE A 260 -14.53 5.96 -3.41
N TYR A 261 -13.72 6.56 -4.26
CA TYR A 261 -12.71 7.52 -3.81
C TYR A 261 -13.41 8.83 -3.46
N VAL A 262 -13.16 9.34 -2.25
CA VAL A 262 -13.59 10.66 -1.81
C VAL A 262 -12.56 11.68 -2.29
N ASP A 263 -12.83 12.30 -3.44
CA ASP A 263 -12.00 13.37 -4.00
C ASP A 263 -12.30 14.67 -3.24
N TYR A 264 -11.65 14.80 -2.09
CA TYR A 264 -11.85 15.87 -1.12
C TYR A 264 -11.60 17.26 -1.72
N GLU A 265 -10.55 17.38 -2.54
CA GLU A 265 -10.15 18.66 -3.14
C GLU A 265 -11.17 19.17 -4.15
N ASN A 266 -11.82 18.27 -4.88
CA ASN A 266 -12.82 18.61 -5.91
C ASN A 266 -14.27 18.40 -5.45
N ASN A 267 -14.49 18.07 -4.16
CA ASN A 267 -15.80 17.81 -3.57
C ASN A 267 -16.67 16.86 -4.40
N ARG A 268 -16.10 15.74 -4.85
CA ARG A 268 -16.81 14.73 -5.67
C ARG A 268 -16.48 13.31 -5.24
N LEU A 269 -17.34 12.37 -5.62
CA LEU A 269 -17.09 10.95 -5.48
C LEU A 269 -16.69 10.36 -6.84
N ILE A 270 -15.63 9.55 -6.84
CA ILE A 270 -15.26 8.74 -8.00
C ILE A 270 -15.59 7.29 -7.67
N GLU A 271 -16.56 6.73 -8.38
CA GLU A 271 -16.93 5.32 -8.28
C GLU A 271 -15.78 4.43 -8.77
N LEU A 272 -15.45 3.44 -7.94
CA LEU A 272 -14.42 2.44 -8.18
C LEU A 272 -15.14 1.11 -8.39
N GLY A 273 -15.54 0.89 -9.64
CA GLY A 273 -16.35 -0.26 -10.04
C GLY A 273 -15.56 -1.56 -10.20
N GLU A 274 -16.14 -2.47 -10.98
CA GLU A 274 -15.53 -3.74 -11.37
C GLU A 274 -14.17 -3.52 -12.08
N PRO A 275 -13.26 -4.52 -12.04
CA PRO A 275 -12.04 -4.49 -12.83
C PRO A 275 -12.29 -4.10 -14.30
N ASP A 276 -11.48 -3.20 -14.84
CA ASP A 276 -11.53 -2.83 -16.25
C ASP A 276 -10.96 -3.98 -17.11
N PRO A 277 -11.75 -4.57 -18.03
CA PRO A 277 -11.28 -5.65 -18.89
C PRO A 277 -10.13 -5.22 -19.82
N ASN A 278 -10.05 -3.92 -20.16
CA ASN A 278 -8.98 -3.39 -21.00
C ASN A 278 -7.75 -2.95 -20.18
N ASN A 279 -7.87 -2.97 -18.86
CA ASN A 279 -6.83 -2.55 -17.93
C ASN A 279 -6.87 -3.45 -16.70
N ALA A 280 -6.23 -4.61 -16.88
CA ALA A 280 -6.38 -5.89 -16.18
C ALA A 280 -6.32 -5.95 -14.63
N TRP A 281 -6.37 -4.81 -13.96
CA TRP A 281 -6.40 -4.74 -12.50
C TRP A 281 -6.94 -3.43 -11.94
N ARG A 282 -7.06 -2.36 -12.72
CA ARG A 282 -7.64 -1.09 -12.29
C ARG A 282 -9.18 -1.21 -12.28
N PRO A 283 -9.89 -0.51 -11.40
CA PRO A 283 -11.35 -0.43 -11.49
C PRO A 283 -11.77 0.41 -12.70
N ARG A 284 -12.96 0.16 -13.24
CA ARG A 284 -13.65 1.15 -14.06
C ARG A 284 -13.95 2.39 -13.21
N LEU A 285 -13.65 3.55 -13.78
CA LEU A 285 -13.82 4.84 -13.12
C LEU A 285 -15.02 5.58 -13.70
N ARG A 286 -15.86 6.09 -12.81
CA ARG A 286 -16.96 6.99 -13.16
C ARG A 286 -17.12 8.04 -12.07
N VAL A 287 -17.32 9.30 -12.41
CA VAL A 287 -17.74 10.31 -11.42
C VAL A 287 -19.16 9.97 -11.01
N ALA A 288 -19.39 9.78 -9.71
CA ALA A 288 -20.71 9.41 -9.21
C ALA A 288 -21.70 10.57 -9.43
N ASP A 289 -22.97 10.23 -9.70
CA ASP A 289 -24.02 11.24 -9.91
C ASP A 289 -24.37 11.98 -8.60
N GLN A 290 -24.05 11.37 -7.46
CA GLN A 290 -24.27 11.92 -6.12
C GLN A 290 -22.99 12.57 -5.56
N PRO A 291 -23.12 13.69 -4.83
CA PRO A 291 -21.97 14.31 -4.15
C PRO A 291 -21.51 13.47 -2.94
N PRO A 292 -20.30 13.75 -2.42
CA PRO A 292 -19.87 13.22 -1.12
C PRO A 292 -20.85 13.64 -0.03
N THR A 293 -21.08 12.74 0.93
CA THR A 293 -21.86 13.09 2.12
C THR A 293 -21.06 13.99 3.05
N GLU A 294 -21.73 14.67 3.99
CA GLU A 294 -21.04 15.44 5.05
C GLU A 294 -20.04 14.56 5.82
N ARG A 295 -20.42 13.30 6.11
CA ARG A 295 -19.54 12.33 6.77
C ARG A 295 -18.31 11.98 5.92
N ASP A 296 -18.48 11.88 4.61
CA ASP A 296 -17.36 11.61 3.69
C ASP A 296 -16.34 12.75 3.79
N MET A 297 -16.82 14.00 3.81
CA MET A 297 -15.99 15.20 3.89
C MET A 297 -15.34 15.37 5.27
N GLU A 298 -16.03 15.05 6.36
CA GLU A 298 -15.44 15.03 7.71
C GLU A 298 -14.30 14.02 7.82
N VAL A 299 -14.51 12.78 7.36
CA VAL A 299 -13.48 11.73 7.38
C VAL A 299 -12.30 12.12 6.48
N ALA A 300 -12.57 12.60 5.27
CA ALA A 300 -11.55 13.00 4.33
C ALA A 300 -10.77 14.24 4.80
N GLY A 301 -11.42 15.20 5.45
CA GLY A 301 -10.76 16.38 6.02
C GLY A 301 -9.75 16.04 7.12
N VAL A 302 -9.93 14.92 7.83
CA VAL A 302 -8.97 14.44 8.83
C VAL A 302 -7.83 13.63 8.20
N LEU A 303 -8.13 12.85 7.15
CA LEU A 303 -7.24 11.76 6.70
C LEU A 303 -6.56 12.00 5.35
N ASN A 304 -7.16 12.77 4.44
CA ASN A 304 -6.64 12.95 3.08
C ASN A 304 -5.32 13.73 3.11
N GLY A 305 -4.23 13.09 2.66
CA GLY A 305 -2.89 13.66 2.62
C GLY A 305 -2.23 13.82 3.99
N SER A 306 -2.82 13.31 5.07
CA SER A 306 -2.27 13.41 6.42
C SER A 306 -1.19 12.36 6.69
N VAL A 307 -0.36 12.62 7.70
CA VAL A 307 0.63 11.67 8.22
C VAL A 307 0.20 11.24 9.62
N ILE A 308 0.11 9.93 9.84
CA ILE A 308 -0.28 9.34 11.11
C ILE A 308 0.93 8.61 11.71
N ALA A 309 1.27 8.96 12.95
CA ALA A 309 2.23 8.23 13.75
C ALA A 309 1.63 6.88 14.20
N LEU A 310 1.94 5.81 13.45
CA LEU A 310 1.41 4.46 13.69
C LEU A 310 2.17 3.69 14.80
N GLY A 311 3.41 4.11 15.06
CA GLY A 311 4.34 3.57 16.04
C GLY A 311 5.28 2.48 15.57
N ALA A 312 6.48 2.44 16.17
CA ALA A 312 7.62 1.64 15.71
C ALA A 312 7.45 0.12 15.83
N GLN A 313 6.47 -0.35 16.61
CA GLN A 313 6.20 -1.79 16.80
C GLN A 313 4.91 -2.29 16.14
N GLN A 314 4.21 -1.43 15.38
CA GLN A 314 2.94 -1.83 14.78
C GLN A 314 3.16 -2.78 13.59
N ARG A 315 3.01 -4.08 13.88
CA ARG A 315 3.09 -5.18 12.91
C ARG A 315 1.74 -5.50 12.25
N ASN A 316 0.64 -5.00 12.80
CA ASN A 316 -0.68 -5.29 12.26
C ASN A 316 -0.89 -4.51 10.94
N PRO A 317 -1.17 -5.20 9.83
CA PRO A 317 -1.43 -4.54 8.55
C PRO A 317 -2.79 -3.85 8.52
N VAL A 318 -3.70 -4.21 9.45
CA VAL A 318 -5.05 -3.65 9.57
C VAL A 318 -5.15 -2.96 10.93
N ILE A 319 -5.35 -1.65 10.92
CA ILE A 319 -5.36 -0.80 12.11
C ILE A 319 -6.71 -0.08 12.20
N ARG A 320 -7.45 -0.28 13.29
CA ARG A 320 -8.68 0.47 13.52
C ARG A 320 -8.34 1.89 13.97
N LEU A 321 -8.81 2.89 13.22
CA LEU A 321 -8.72 4.30 13.59
C LEU A 321 -9.98 4.73 14.37
N ARG A 322 -11.13 4.18 13.99
CA ARG A 322 -12.41 4.45 14.63
C ARG A 322 -13.33 3.23 14.50
N GLN A 323 -14.17 3.01 15.50
CA GLN A 323 -15.22 2.00 15.46
C GLN A 323 -16.54 2.66 15.85
N ARG A 324 -17.57 2.47 15.02
CA ARG A 324 -18.90 3.02 15.30
C ARG A 324 -19.39 2.54 16.68
N GLY A 325 -19.80 3.48 17.52
CA GLY A 325 -20.35 3.19 18.84
C GLY A 325 -19.33 2.72 19.90
N ARG A 326 -18.02 2.80 19.66
CA ARG A 326 -16.99 2.45 20.64
C ARG A 326 -15.84 3.47 20.66
N ARG A 327 -15.31 3.74 21.84
CA ARG A 327 -14.00 4.39 21.99
C ARG A 327 -12.90 3.35 21.97
N LEU A 328 -11.83 3.64 21.25
CA LEU A 328 -10.65 2.75 21.15
C LEU A 328 -9.57 3.13 22.17
N PHE A 329 -9.61 4.37 22.66
CA PHE A 329 -8.71 4.98 23.62
C PHE A 329 -9.52 5.59 24.76
#